data_AF-A0A2R4MA83-F1
#
_entry.id   AF-A0A2R4MA83-F1
#
_cell.length_a   1.000
_cell.length_b   1.000
_cell.length_c   1.000
_cell.angle_alpha   90.00
_cell.angle_beta   90.00
_cell.angle_gamma   90.00
#
_symmetry.space_group_name_H-M   'P 1'
#
loop_
_entity.id
_entity.type
_entity.pdbx_description
1 polymer ?
#
loop_
_entity_poly.entity_id
_entity_poly.type
_entity_poly.pdbx_seq_one_letter_code
_entity_poly.pdbx_strand_id
1 'polypeptide(L)'
;MTHTIEMPHTQTQDQYITIIARTVADAMRQFKARGLDTEGYAIVGPVDKHRFALADGDNPSTDMFEGAQMIAATFRRSMPRQG
;
A
#
# COMPACT_ATOMS: atom_id res chain seq x y z
N MET A 1 18.97 -38.92 13.95
CA MET A 1 17.93 -38.07 14.54
C MET A 1 18.18 -36.66 14.02
N THR A 2 17.50 -36.27 12.95
CA THR A 2 17.69 -34.95 12.33
C THR A 2 16.79 -33.97 13.05
N HIS A 3 17.38 -33.08 13.85
CA HIS A 3 16.64 -32.00 14.50
C HIS A 3 16.36 -30.93 13.43
N THR A 4 15.17 -30.97 12.84
CA THR A 4 14.65 -29.85 12.08
C THR A 4 14.37 -28.73 13.08
N ILE A 5 15.19 -27.68 13.05
CA ILE A 5 14.91 -26.45 13.80
C ILE A 5 13.72 -25.78 13.09
N GLU A 6 12.52 -25.98 13.62
CA GLU A 6 11.35 -25.19 13.24
C GLU A 6 11.63 -23.74 13.67
N MET A 7 12.03 -22.91 12.70
CA MET A 7 12.06 -21.47 12.92
C MET A 7 10.63 -21.04 13.26
N PRO A 8 10.40 -20.33 14.37
CA PRO A 8 9.07 -19.82 14.65
C PRO A 8 8.68 -18.88 13.52
N HIS A 9 7.73 -19.33 12.69
CA HIS A 9 7.06 -18.49 11.73
C HIS A 9 6.31 -17.43 12.54
N THR A 10 6.96 -16.33 12.89
CA THR A 10 6.26 -15.13 13.33
C THR A 10 5.36 -14.76 12.18
N GLN A 11 4.09 -15.19 12.25
CA GLN A 11 3.07 -14.80 11.30
C GLN A 11 2.97 -13.29 11.39
N THR A 12 3.59 -12.62 10.43
CA THR A 12 3.48 -11.17 10.28
C THR A 12 2.34 -10.92 9.32
N GLN A 13 1.45 -10.00 9.70
CA GLN A 13 0.40 -9.51 8.84
C GLN A 13 0.86 -8.19 8.23
N ASP A 14 1.00 -8.18 6.90
CA ASP A 14 1.27 -6.95 6.18
C ASP A 14 0.00 -6.10 6.06
N GLN A 15 0.15 -4.81 6.30
CA GLN A 15 -0.86 -3.80 6.04
C GLN A 15 -0.35 -2.84 4.98
N TYR A 16 -1.24 -2.44 4.09
CA TYR A 16 -0.92 -1.57 2.96
C TYR A 16 -1.78 -0.32 2.99
N ILE A 17 -1.20 0.79 2.57
CA ILE A 17 -1.91 2.03 2.27
C ILE A 17 -1.39 2.60 0.96
N THR A 18 -2.29 2.96 0.06
CA THR A 18 -1.92 3.64 -1.19
C THR A 18 -2.42 5.08 -1.13
N ILE A 19 -1.51 6.02 -1.34
CA ILE A 19 -1.86 7.43 -1.52
C ILE A 19 -1.92 7.72 -3.01
N ILE A 20 -3.11 8.08 -3.49
CA ILE A 20 -3.33 8.51 -4.87
C ILE A 20 -3.20 10.04 -4.94
N ALA A 21 -2.33 10.56 -5.79
CA ALA A 21 -2.04 12.00 -5.88
C ALA A 21 -1.69 12.46 -7.30
N ARG A 22 -1.71 13.77 -7.55
CA ARG A 22 -1.31 14.35 -8.86
C ARG A 22 0.21 14.28 -9.08
N THR A 23 0.99 14.31 -8.01
CA THR A 23 2.46 14.25 -8.04
C THR A 23 3.01 13.35 -6.94
N VAL A 24 4.23 12.86 -7.13
CA VAL A 24 4.97 12.11 -6.10
C VAL A 24 5.19 12.99 -4.86
N ALA A 25 5.51 14.27 -5.05
CA ALA A 25 5.72 15.21 -3.95
C ALA A 25 4.48 15.38 -3.07
N ASP A 26 3.29 15.44 -3.67
CA ASP A 26 2.03 15.48 -2.93
C ASP A 26 1.79 14.19 -2.14
N ALA A 27 2.06 13.02 -2.73
CA ALA A 27 1.94 11.75 -2.04
C ALA A 27 2.89 11.66 -0.83
N MET A 28 4.16 12.07 -1.00
CA MET A 28 5.14 12.05 0.09
C MET A 28 4.84 13.08 1.19
N ARG A 29 4.34 14.27 0.82
CA ARG A 29 3.87 15.26 1.80
C ARG A 29 2.73 14.70 2.64
N GLN A 30 1.77 14.02 2.00
CA GLN A 30 0.66 13.38 2.70
C GLN A 30 1.12 12.18 3.55
N PHE A 31 2.09 11.40 3.08
CA PHE A 31 2.69 10.32 3.85
C PHE A 31 3.26 10.82 5.18
N LYS A 32 4.04 11.92 5.15
CA LYS A 32 4.59 12.55 6.37
C LYS A 32 3.52 13.22 7.22
N ALA A 33 2.60 13.98 6.62
CA ALA A 33 1.55 14.68 7.36
C ALA A 33 0.62 13.73 8.13
N ARG A 34 0.47 12.49 7.66
CA ARG A 34 -0.32 11.43 8.30
C ARG A 34 0.46 10.63 9.35
N GLY A 35 1.74 10.91 9.57
CA GLY A 35 2.58 10.17 10.53
C GLY A 35 2.86 8.72 10.14
N LEU A 36 2.66 8.34 8.88
CA LEU A 36 2.77 6.95 8.44
C LEU A 36 4.20 6.41 8.57
N ASP A 37 5.20 7.28 8.48
CA ASP A 37 6.59 6.94 8.77
C ASP A 37 6.81 6.53 10.24
N THR A 38 6.18 7.26 11.15
CA THR A 38 6.21 6.97 12.60
C THR A 38 5.46 5.68 12.91
N GLU A 39 4.41 5.39 12.16
CA GLU A 39 3.66 4.13 12.21
C GLU A 39 4.38 2.92 11.59
N GLY A 40 5.59 3.13 11.05
CA GLY A 40 6.43 2.07 10.49
C GLY A 40 6.08 1.67 9.05
N TYR A 41 5.27 2.45 8.34
CA TYR A 41 5.04 2.23 6.91
C TYR A 41 6.27 2.66 6.10
N ALA A 42 6.62 1.86 5.11
CA ALA A 42 7.68 2.14 4.13
C ALA A 42 7.15 1.96 2.71
N ILE A 43 7.69 2.72 1.75
CA ILE A 43 7.26 2.64 0.36
C ILE A 43 7.61 1.27 -0.24
N VAL A 44 6.69 0.72 -1.04
CA VAL A 44 6.88 -0.56 -1.72
C VAL A 44 6.58 -0.44 -3.20
N GLY A 45 7.53 -0.91 -4.02
CA GLY A 45 7.41 -0.91 -5.48
C GLY A 45 7.66 0.46 -6.12
N PRO A 46 7.56 0.52 -7.46
CA PRO A 46 7.72 1.75 -8.22
C PRO A 46 6.53 2.71 -8.01
N VAL A 47 6.81 4.00 -8.13
CA VAL A 47 5.80 5.06 -8.04
C VAL A 47 5.55 5.61 -9.44
N ASP A 48 4.52 5.09 -10.09
CA ASP A 48 4.18 5.42 -11.47
C ASP A 48 2.78 6.03 -11.61
N LYS A 49 2.52 6.58 -12.80
CA LYS A 49 1.23 7.17 -13.17
C LYS A 49 0.30 6.10 -13.73
N HIS A 50 -0.87 5.94 -13.12
CA HIS A 50 -1.92 5.03 -13.56
C HIS A 50 -3.23 5.78 -13.84
N ARG A 51 -4.07 5.22 -14.71
CA ARG A 51 -5.50 5.55 -14.73
C ARG A 51 -6.20 4.60 -13.78
N PHE A 52 -7.12 5.13 -12.98
CA PHE A 52 -7.86 4.35 -11.99
C PHE A 52 -9.29 4.17 -12.46
N ALA A 53 -9.81 2.96 -12.31
CA ALA A 53 -11.22 2.66 -12.52
C ALA A 53 -11.73 1.86 -11.32
N LEU A 54 -12.93 2.20 -10.84
CA LEU A 54 -13.60 1.49 -9.76
C LEU A 54 -14.52 0.44 -10.38
N ALA A 55 -14.26 -0.83 -10.10
CA ALA A 55 -15.20 -1.92 -10.36
C ALA A 55 -16.11 -2.09 -9.14
N ASP A 56 -17.43 -2.14 -9.37
CA ASP A 56 -18.43 -2.32 -8.31
C ASP A 56 -19.54 -3.26 -8.77
N GLY A 57 -19.57 -4.46 -8.18
CA GLY A 57 -20.47 -5.54 -8.57
C GLY A 57 -20.31 -5.97 -10.05
N ASP A 58 -21.43 -6.24 -10.70
CA ASP A 58 -21.49 -6.70 -12.09
C ASP A 58 -21.52 -5.55 -13.12
N ASN A 59 -21.48 -4.29 -12.66
CA ASN A 59 -21.50 -3.13 -13.56
C ASN A 59 -20.12 -2.91 -14.23
N PRO A 60 -20.09 -2.30 -15.42
CA PRO A 60 -18.83 -1.83 -16.02
C PRO A 60 -18.09 -0.90 -15.05
N SER A 61 -16.76 -1.02 -15.03
CA SER A 61 -15.94 -0.16 -14.18
C SER A 61 -16.10 1.31 -14.56
N THR A 62 -16.11 2.18 -13.55
CA THR A 62 -16.21 3.63 -13.73
C THR A 62 -14.84 4.27 -13.54
N ASP A 63 -14.41 5.09 -14.50
CA ASP A 63 -13.16 5.84 -14.38
C ASP A 63 -13.19 6.77 -13.16
N MET A 64 -12.15 6.69 -12.34
CA MET A 64 -11.91 7.59 -11.22
C MET A 64 -11.11 8.81 -11.71
N PHE A 65 -11.24 9.93 -10.99
CA PHE A 65 -10.50 11.17 -11.28
C PHE A 65 -10.68 11.66 -12.73
N GLU A 66 -11.89 11.50 -13.28
CA GLU A 66 -12.23 11.89 -14.66
C GLU A 66 -11.30 11.24 -15.71
N GLY A 67 -10.79 10.04 -15.43
CA GLY A 67 -9.87 9.31 -16.32
C GLY A 67 -8.45 9.87 -16.36
N ALA A 68 -8.14 10.88 -15.54
CA ALA A 68 -6.79 11.45 -15.44
C ALA A 68 -5.78 10.42 -14.90
N GLN A 69 -4.54 10.52 -15.39
CA GLN A 69 -3.44 9.75 -14.82
C GLN A 69 -3.01 10.33 -13.48
N MET A 70 -2.99 9.49 -12.45
CA MET A 70 -2.60 9.83 -11.08
C MET A 70 -1.45 8.95 -10.62
N ILE A 71 -0.66 9.43 -9.68
CA ILE A 71 0.37 8.63 -9.01
C ILE A 71 -0.28 7.72 -7.97
N ALA A 72 0.10 6.45 -7.91
CA ALA A 72 -0.14 5.58 -6.76
C ALA A 72 1.18 5.31 -6.02
N ALA A 73 1.31 5.86 -4.81
CA ALA A 73 2.39 5.51 -3.91
C ALA A 73 1.86 4.53 -2.85
N THR A 74 2.28 3.27 -2.93
CA THR A 74 1.89 2.24 -1.97
C THR A 74 2.94 2.09 -0.90
N PHE A 75 2.49 2.06 0.35
CA PHE A 75 3.30 1.88 1.53
C PHE A 75 2.84 0.65 2.29
N ARG A 76 3.78 -0.06 2.91
CA ARG A 76 3.53 -1.27 3.68
C ARG A 76 4.14 -1.15 5.06
N ARG A 77 3.46 -1.70 6.07
CA ARG A 77 4.08 -2.10 7.34
C ARG A 77 3.78 -3.56 7.63
N SER A 78 4.69 -4.23 8.30
CA SER A 78 4.49 -5.60 8.80
C SER A 78 4.18 -5.53 10.29
N MET A 79 3.06 -6.09 10.72
CA MET A 79 2.68 -6.18 12.13
C MET A 79 2.75 -7.63 12.61
N PRO A 80 3.12 -7.89 13.87
CA PRO A 80 2.94 -9.21 14.45
C PRO A 80 1.44 -9.57 14.44
N ARG A 81 1.08 -10.76 13.96
CA ARG A 81 -0.30 -11.24 14.07
C ARG A 81 -0.57 -11.52 15.55
N GLN A 82 -1.43 -10.72 16.17
CA GLN A 82 -1.90 -11.01 17.53
C GLN A 82 -2.80 -12.24 17.46
N GLY A 83 -2.37 -13.33 18.08
CA GLY A 83 -3.12 -14.57 18.28
C GLY A 83 -3.74 -14.62 19.67
#